data_AF-A0A3B4AP66-F1
#
_entry.id   AF-A0A3B4AP66-F1
#
_cell.length_a   1.000
_cell.length_b   1.000
_cell.length_c   1.000
_cell.angle_alpha   90.00
_cell.angle_beta   90.00
_cell.angle_gamma   90.00
#
_symmetry.space_group_name_H-M   'P 1'
#
loop_
_entity.id
_entity.type
_entity.pdbx_description
1 polymer ?
#
loop_
_entity_poly.entity_id
_entity_poly.type
_entity_poly.pdbx_seq_one_letter_code
_entity_poly.pdbx_strand_id
1 'polypeptide(L)'
;MKKNMHPEELLCVCEFRESCQKGWRLLYILTAFHRCSDVMKPFLMKFLLDACSGPSVQYQGIAKACEQNLRRTFQYGGRIKYPNNMEIKAMLAGRSSKRQLFLLPGGIERHLKIKTCSVALDVIEELCFEMELHREEALDEYAVFLVTHKGIKTEINELWIN
;
A
#
# COMPACT_ATOMS: atom_id res chain seq x y z
N MET A 1 -38.17 9.58 3.62
CA MET A 1 -38.89 8.84 2.56
C MET A 1 -37.99 7.73 2.02
N LYS A 2 -38.22 6.48 2.41
CA LYS A 2 -37.58 5.32 1.78
C LYS A 2 -38.30 5.09 0.44
N LYS A 3 -37.67 5.43 -0.68
CA LYS A 3 -38.18 5.02 -2.00
C LYS A 3 -37.98 3.52 -2.12
N ASN A 4 -39.07 2.79 -2.34
CA ASN A 4 -39.05 1.36 -2.67
C ASN A 4 -38.42 1.20 -4.05
N MET A 5 -37.17 0.76 -4.10
CA MET A 5 -36.42 0.53 -5.33
C MET A 5 -36.73 -0.88 -5.82
N HIS A 6 -36.98 -1.06 -7.12
CA HIS A 6 -37.37 -2.35 -7.68
C HIS A 6 -36.18 -3.33 -7.70
N PRO A 7 -36.41 -4.66 -7.63
CA PRO A 7 -35.34 -5.67 -7.59
C PRO A 7 -34.35 -5.60 -8.76
N GLU A 8 -34.82 -5.22 -9.95
CA GLU A 8 -34.00 -5.11 -11.16
C GLU A 8 -33.10 -3.86 -11.14
N GLU A 9 -33.58 -2.76 -10.56
CA GLU A 9 -32.79 -1.55 -10.31
C GLU A 9 -31.72 -1.83 -9.25
N LEU A 10 -32.06 -2.62 -8.21
CA LEU A 10 -31.11 -3.11 -7.22
C LEU A 10 -30.02 -4.00 -7.84
N LEU A 11 -30.38 -4.85 -8.81
CA LEU A 11 -29.43 -5.73 -9.51
C LEU A 11 -28.44 -4.92 -10.36
N CYS A 12 -28.94 -3.97 -11.17
CA CYS A 12 -28.13 -3.08 -12.01
C CYS A 12 -27.19 -2.20 -11.18
N VAL A 13 -27.66 -1.67 -10.03
CA VAL A 13 -26.84 -0.91 -9.10
C VAL A 13 -25.75 -1.78 -8.44
N CYS A 14 -26.05 -3.04 -8.13
CA CYS A 14 -25.07 -4.00 -7.63
C CYS A 14 -23.99 -4.31 -8.68
N GLU A 15 -24.37 -4.55 -9.94
CA GLU A 15 -23.43 -4.80 -11.04
C GLU A 15 -22.49 -3.61 -11.27
N PHE A 16 -23.03 -2.39 -11.30
CA PHE A 16 -22.22 -1.18 -11.42
C PHE A 16 -21.25 -1.02 -10.24
N ARG A 17 -21.70 -1.37 -9.01
CA ARG A 17 -20.88 -1.33 -7.79
C ARG A 17 -19.74 -2.35 -7.82
N GLU A 18 -20.00 -3.57 -8.27
CA GLU A 18 -18.96 -4.59 -8.41
C GLU A 18 -17.93 -4.23 -9.48
N SER A 19 -18.38 -3.69 -10.62
CA SER A 19 -17.49 -3.20 -11.67
C SER A 19 -16.61 -2.06 -11.18
N CYS A 20 -17.19 -1.06 -10.50
CA CYS A 20 -16.43 0.04 -9.89
C CYS A 20 -15.40 -0.48 -8.88
N GLN A 21 -15.78 -1.44 -8.03
CA GLN A 21 -14.87 -2.01 -7.04
C GLN A 21 -13.68 -2.74 -7.70
N LYS A 22 -13.90 -3.44 -8.82
CA LYS A 22 -12.83 -4.04 -9.63
C LYS A 22 -11.94 -2.96 -10.24
N GLY A 23 -12.51 -1.87 -10.76
CA GLY A 23 -11.76 -0.72 -11.28
C GLY A 23 -10.84 -0.08 -10.24
N TRP A 24 -11.32 0.14 -9.01
CA TRP A 24 -10.50 0.66 -7.92
C TRP A 24 -9.37 -0.29 -7.52
N ARG A 25 -9.61 -1.60 -7.51
CA ARG A 25 -8.57 -2.61 -7.23
C ARG A 25 -7.50 -2.65 -8.32
N LEU A 26 -7.90 -2.53 -9.59
CA LEU A 26 -6.95 -2.40 -10.69
C LEU A 26 -6.12 -1.13 -10.54
N LEU A 27 -6.75 0.01 -10.25
CA LEU A 27 -6.05 1.27 -10.03
C LEU A 27 -5.07 1.18 -8.86
N TYR A 28 -5.44 0.52 -7.76
CA TYR A 28 -4.57 0.28 -6.61
C TYR A 28 -3.28 -0.45 -6.98
N ILE A 29 -3.39 -1.46 -7.86
CA ILE A 29 -2.23 -2.16 -8.40
C ILE A 29 -1.45 -1.20 -9.30
N LEU A 30 -2.08 -0.55 -10.28
CA LEU A 30 -1.37 0.33 -11.22
C LEU A 30 -0.56 1.43 -10.53
N THR A 31 -1.13 2.10 -9.52
CA THR A 31 -0.45 3.20 -8.82
C THR A 31 0.73 2.75 -7.96
N ALA A 32 0.85 1.46 -7.64
CA ALA A 32 1.98 0.89 -6.92
C ALA A 32 3.16 0.48 -7.84
N PHE A 33 2.92 0.32 -9.13
CA PHE A 33 3.89 -0.26 -10.08
C PHE A 33 4.38 0.74 -11.11
N HIS A 34 3.52 1.70 -11.51
CA HIS A 34 3.82 2.57 -12.64
C HIS A 34 3.63 4.03 -12.31
N ARG A 35 4.65 4.83 -12.66
CA ARG A 35 4.51 6.28 -12.76
C ARG A 35 3.65 6.57 -13.99
N CYS A 36 2.57 7.32 -13.79
CA CYS A 36 1.87 7.93 -14.92
C CYS A 36 2.74 9.04 -15.51
N SER A 37 2.41 9.51 -16.72
CA SER A 37 3.14 10.63 -17.33
C SER A 37 3.01 11.90 -16.48
N ASP A 38 4.00 12.79 -16.57
CA ASP A 38 3.94 14.07 -15.84
C ASP A 38 2.75 14.93 -16.25
N VAL A 39 2.27 14.78 -17.49
CA VAL A 39 1.04 15.40 -17.98
C VAL A 39 -0.20 14.85 -17.26
N MET A 40 -0.30 13.54 -17.06
CA MET A 40 -1.45 12.90 -16.40
C MET A 40 -1.42 13.09 -14.88
N LYS A 41 -0.24 13.16 -14.28
CA LYS A 41 -0.02 13.23 -12.84
C LYS A 41 -0.93 14.22 -12.09
N PRO A 42 -1.04 15.51 -12.45
CA PRO A 42 -1.88 16.46 -11.71
C PRO A 42 -3.36 16.06 -11.73
N PHE A 43 -3.85 15.55 -12.85
CA PHE A 43 -5.25 15.12 -12.99
C PHE A 43 -5.54 13.88 -12.16
N LEU A 44 -4.66 12.88 -12.23
CA LEU A 44 -4.83 11.65 -11.46
C LEU A 44 -4.72 11.91 -9.94
N MET A 45 -3.75 12.73 -9.51
CA MET A 45 -3.65 13.12 -8.10
C MET A 45 -4.88 13.88 -7.62
N LYS A 46 -5.39 14.82 -8.40
CA LYS A 46 -6.61 15.57 -8.07
C LYS A 46 -7.82 14.65 -7.94
N PHE A 47 -8.02 13.75 -8.92
CA PHE A 47 -9.08 12.75 -8.89
C PHE A 47 -9.02 11.89 -7.61
N LEU A 48 -7.83 11.38 -7.25
CA LEU A 48 -7.65 10.56 -6.06
C LEU A 48 -7.92 11.34 -4.77
N LEU A 49 -7.44 12.59 -4.67
CA LEU A 49 -7.68 13.44 -3.50
C LEU A 49 -9.17 13.77 -3.35
N ASP A 50 -9.86 14.09 -4.44
CA ASP A 50 -11.30 14.37 -4.42
C ASP A 50 -12.08 13.11 -4.00
N ALA A 51 -11.69 11.92 -4.47
CA ALA A 51 -12.25 10.66 -4.02
C ALA A 51 -11.96 10.33 -2.54
N CYS A 52 -10.86 10.85 -1.97
CA CYS A 52 -10.55 10.73 -0.54
C CYS A 52 -11.39 11.67 0.32
N SER A 53 -11.79 12.83 -0.20
CA SER A 53 -12.49 13.88 0.54
C SER A 53 -13.99 13.94 0.26
N GLY A 54 -14.48 13.10 -0.67
CA GLY A 54 -15.88 13.08 -1.08
C GLY A 54 -16.85 12.70 0.04
N PRO A 55 -18.13 13.15 -0.03
CA PRO A 55 -19.15 12.87 0.98
C PRO A 55 -19.57 11.40 1.02
N SER A 56 -19.28 10.62 -0.04
CA SER A 56 -19.49 9.17 -0.03
C SER A 56 -18.27 8.46 0.56
N VAL A 57 -18.48 7.71 1.64
CA VAL A 57 -17.44 6.83 2.23
C VAL A 57 -17.07 5.67 1.28
N GLN A 58 -17.90 5.43 0.26
CA GLN A 58 -17.69 4.37 -0.71
C GLN A 58 -16.39 4.61 -1.49
N TYR A 59 -15.45 3.67 -1.37
CA TYR A 59 -14.12 3.69 -1.97
C TYR A 59 -13.11 4.67 -1.36
N GLN A 60 -13.47 5.48 -0.37
CA GLN A 60 -12.55 6.44 0.27
C GLN A 60 -11.24 5.77 0.74
N GLY A 61 -11.34 4.59 1.35
CA GLY A 61 -10.18 3.83 1.83
C GLY A 61 -9.25 3.35 0.72
N ILE A 62 -9.78 2.85 -0.40
CA ILE A 62 -8.96 2.39 -1.53
C ILE A 62 -8.42 3.58 -2.33
N ALA A 63 -9.19 4.67 -2.47
CA ALA A 63 -8.71 5.92 -3.06
C ALA A 63 -7.50 6.47 -2.30
N LYS A 64 -7.57 6.52 -0.96
CA LYS A 64 -6.46 6.95 -0.11
C LYS A 64 -5.24 6.05 -0.25
N ALA A 65 -5.45 4.75 -0.42
CA ALA A 65 -4.34 3.82 -0.63
C ALA A 65 -3.72 3.99 -2.04
N CYS A 66 -4.53 4.21 -3.08
CA CYS A 66 -4.06 4.53 -4.43
C CYS A 66 -3.24 5.81 -4.46
N GLU A 67 -3.69 6.84 -3.75
CA GLU A 67 -3.03 8.14 -3.60
C GLU A 67 -1.64 7.99 -2.94
N GLN A 68 -1.59 7.28 -1.81
CA GLN A 68 -0.33 6.98 -1.13
C GLN A 68 0.62 6.16 -2.01
N ASN A 69 0.12 5.12 -2.67
CA ASN A 69 0.91 4.32 -3.61
C ASN A 69 1.49 5.20 -4.72
N LEU A 70 0.70 6.08 -5.33
CA LEU A 70 1.15 6.94 -6.42
C LEU A 70 2.26 7.89 -5.96
N ARG A 71 2.12 8.53 -4.80
CA ARG A 71 3.18 9.39 -4.22
C ARG A 71 4.48 8.62 -4.04
N ARG A 72 4.41 7.44 -3.44
CA ARG A 72 5.58 6.58 -3.18
C ARG A 72 6.21 6.10 -4.48
N THR A 73 5.42 5.73 -5.47
CA THR A 73 5.88 5.32 -6.81
C THR A 73 6.61 6.45 -7.55
N PHE A 74 6.21 7.70 -7.33
CA PHE A 74 6.95 8.86 -7.84
C PHE A 74 8.26 9.10 -7.09
N GLN A 75 8.27 8.88 -5.77
CA GLN A 75 9.42 9.16 -4.90
C GLN A 75 10.53 8.10 -5.02
N TYR A 76 10.15 6.82 -5.03
CA TYR A 76 11.09 5.69 -4.94
C TYR A 76 11.13 4.83 -6.23
N GLY A 77 10.41 5.23 -7.28
CA GLY A 77 10.12 4.35 -8.41
C GLY A 77 8.99 3.37 -8.06
N GLY A 78 8.52 2.57 -9.02
CA GLY A 78 7.44 1.61 -8.82
C GLY A 78 7.92 0.23 -8.37
N ARG A 79 7.01 -0.60 -7.86
CA ARG A 79 7.30 -2.00 -7.54
C ARG A 79 7.77 -2.76 -8.78
N ILE A 80 8.78 -3.60 -8.59
CA ILE A 80 9.35 -4.47 -9.63
C ILE A 80 8.86 -5.92 -9.53
N LYS A 81 8.36 -6.34 -8.36
CA LYS A 81 7.81 -7.68 -8.13
C LYS A 81 6.29 -7.61 -8.09
N TYR A 82 5.63 -8.46 -8.88
CA TYR A 82 4.19 -8.56 -8.91
C TYR A 82 3.61 -8.98 -7.56
N PRO A 83 2.37 -8.57 -7.22
CA PRO A 83 1.76 -8.94 -5.96
C PRO A 83 1.59 -10.47 -5.88
N ASN A 84 1.96 -11.05 -4.75
CA ASN A 84 1.76 -12.48 -4.53
C ASN A 84 0.29 -12.83 -4.22
N ASN A 85 -0.03 -14.12 -4.17
CA ASN A 85 -1.38 -14.60 -3.90
C ASN A 85 -1.97 -14.10 -2.56
N MET A 86 -1.13 -13.89 -1.53
CA MET A 86 -1.60 -13.38 -0.24
C MET A 86 -1.94 -11.90 -0.32
N GLU A 87 -1.15 -11.10 -1.03
CA GLU A 87 -1.44 -9.69 -1.28
C GLU A 87 -2.76 -9.52 -2.05
N ILE A 88 -2.96 -10.32 -3.10
CA ILE A 88 -4.20 -10.30 -3.88
C ILE A 88 -5.40 -10.66 -3.00
N LYS A 89 -5.32 -11.75 -2.22
CA LYS A 89 -6.38 -12.15 -1.30
C LYS A 89 -6.67 -11.07 -0.24
N ALA A 90 -5.64 -10.40 0.28
CA ALA A 90 -5.80 -9.31 1.23
C ALA A 90 -6.52 -8.11 0.60
N MET A 91 -6.11 -7.70 -0.61
CA MET A 91 -6.74 -6.62 -1.36
C MET A 91 -8.22 -6.93 -1.66
N LEU A 92 -8.54 -8.16 -2.05
CA LEU A 92 -9.93 -8.60 -2.26
C LEU A 92 -10.76 -8.51 -0.97
N ALA A 93 -10.16 -8.76 0.19
CA ALA A 93 -10.77 -8.57 1.50
C ALA A 93 -10.76 -7.11 2.00
N GLY A 94 -10.38 -6.13 1.17
CA GLY A 94 -10.33 -4.72 1.53
C GLY A 94 -9.19 -4.33 2.47
N ARG A 95 -8.17 -5.19 2.60
CA ARG A 95 -6.98 -4.93 3.40
C ARG A 95 -5.85 -4.40 2.53
N SER A 96 -5.22 -3.31 2.96
CA SER A 96 -4.10 -2.65 2.28
C SER A 96 -2.80 -2.69 3.08
N SER A 97 -2.78 -3.46 4.17
CA SER A 97 -1.59 -3.63 5.02
C SER A 97 -1.49 -5.05 5.58
N LYS A 98 -0.25 -5.44 5.88
CA LYS A 98 0.13 -6.71 6.50
C LYS A 98 0.91 -6.40 7.78
N ARG A 99 0.69 -7.19 8.82
CA ARG A 99 1.54 -7.18 10.01
C ARG A 99 2.73 -8.11 9.75
N GLN A 100 3.93 -7.57 9.73
CA GLN A 100 5.16 -8.27 9.43
C GLN A 100 6.03 -8.33 10.68
N LEU A 101 6.55 -9.51 10.97
CA LEU A 101 7.54 -9.71 12.03
C LEU A 101 8.92 -9.28 11.51
N PHE A 102 9.57 -8.41 12.27
CA PHE A 102 10.96 -7.99 12.15
C PHE A 102 11.71 -8.49 13.38
N LEU A 103 12.92 -8.97 13.17
CA LEU A 103 13.80 -9.46 14.22
C LEU A 103 14.93 -8.47 14.42
N LEU A 104 15.06 -7.96 15.63
CA LEU A 104 16.18 -7.12 16.04
C LEU A 104 17.30 -7.98 16.63
N PRO A 105 18.55 -7.46 16.68
CA PRO A 105 19.64 -8.11 17.39
C PRO A 105 19.24 -8.49 18.83
N GLY A 106 19.74 -9.63 19.31
CA GLY A 106 19.36 -10.16 20.63
C GLY A 106 18.05 -10.96 20.66
N GLY A 107 17.46 -11.26 19.50
CA GLY A 107 16.25 -12.11 19.40
C GLY A 107 14.96 -11.37 19.75
N ILE A 108 14.98 -10.05 19.73
CA ILE A 108 13.80 -9.24 20.03
C ILE A 108 12.86 -9.23 18.81
N GLU A 109 11.61 -9.61 19.04
CA GLU A 109 10.56 -9.64 18.02
C GLU A 109 9.77 -8.33 17.99
N ARG A 110 9.68 -7.69 16.82
CA ARG A 110 8.87 -6.48 16.60
C ARG A 110 7.94 -6.66 15.42
N HIS A 111 6.67 -6.32 15.61
CA HIS A 111 5.66 -6.43 14.57
C HIS A 111 5.29 -5.06 14.02
N LEU A 112 5.66 -4.80 12.77
CA LEU A 112 5.32 -3.55 12.09
C LEU A 112 4.24 -3.76 11.05
N LYS A 113 3.52 -2.68 10.72
CA LYS A 113 2.51 -2.69 9.68
C LYS A 113 3.12 -2.23 8.37
N ILE A 114 3.32 -3.17 7.45
CA ILE A 114 3.78 -2.87 6.09
C ILE A 114 2.60 -2.72 5.13
N LYS A 115 2.73 -1.79 4.19
CA LYS A 115 1.78 -1.55 3.09
C LYS A 115 2.40 -1.97 1.77
N THR A 116 1.59 -2.05 0.71
CA THR A 116 2.06 -2.41 -0.64
C THR A 116 3.25 -1.58 -1.09
N CYS A 117 3.25 -0.27 -0.84
CA CYS A 117 4.37 0.61 -1.17
C CYS A 117 5.27 0.96 0.05
N SER A 118 5.48 0.02 0.96
CA SER A 118 6.48 0.18 2.03
C SER A 118 7.88 -0.15 1.51
N VAL A 119 8.82 0.79 1.72
CA VAL A 119 10.25 0.61 1.38
C VAL A 119 11.05 0.32 2.65
N ALA A 120 12.26 -0.24 2.52
CA ALA A 120 13.12 -0.59 3.66
C ALA A 120 13.33 0.60 4.63
N LEU A 121 13.49 1.80 4.08
CA LEU A 121 13.64 3.03 4.86
C LEU A 121 12.47 3.28 5.82
N ASP A 122 11.21 3.01 5.42
CA ASP A 122 10.06 3.24 6.32
C ASP A 122 10.17 2.40 7.59
N VAL A 123 10.65 1.15 7.44
CA VAL A 123 10.83 0.22 8.54
C VAL A 123 11.99 0.66 9.43
N ILE A 124 13.09 1.10 8.83
CA ILE A 124 14.25 1.60 9.58
C ILE A 124 13.86 2.83 10.38
N GLU A 125 13.17 3.79 9.77
CA GLU A 125 12.65 4.99 10.44
C GLU A 125 11.72 4.64 11.60
N GLU A 126 10.75 3.74 11.39
CA GLU A 126 9.80 3.31 12.43
C GLU A 126 10.52 2.62 13.60
N LEU A 127 11.49 1.73 13.32
CA LEU A 127 12.27 1.05 14.36
C LEU A 127 13.21 2.00 15.10
N CYS A 128 13.88 2.92 14.40
CA CYS A 128 14.74 3.92 15.03
C CYS A 128 13.92 4.83 15.95
N PHE A 129 12.74 5.27 15.50
CA PHE A 129 11.83 6.05 16.31
C PHE A 129 11.38 5.29 17.58
N GLU A 130 10.99 4.01 17.45
CA GLU A 130 10.63 3.17 18.60
C GLU A 130 11.77 2.93 19.59
N MET A 131 13.03 2.99 19.12
CA MET A 131 14.23 2.85 19.94
C MET A 131 14.78 4.19 20.44
N GLU A 132 14.05 5.30 20.27
CA GLU A 132 14.45 6.66 20.65
C GLU A 132 15.76 7.14 19.97
N LEU A 133 16.03 6.61 18.79
CA LEU A 133 17.15 7.00 17.93
C LEU A 133 16.67 8.09 16.97
N HIS A 134 16.77 9.35 17.42
CA HIS A 134 16.23 10.49 16.68
C HIS A 134 17.26 11.21 15.79
N ARG A 135 18.52 10.81 15.82
CA ARG A 135 19.58 11.36 14.98
C ARG A 135 19.41 10.86 13.53
N GLU A 136 19.51 11.74 12.55
CA GLU A 136 19.35 11.36 11.13
C GLU A 136 20.41 10.33 10.71
N GLU A 137 21.62 10.46 11.24
CA GLU A 137 22.73 9.56 10.94
C GLU A 137 22.48 8.12 11.43
N ALA A 138 21.55 7.91 12.36
CA ALA A 138 21.19 6.56 12.80
C ALA A 138 20.54 5.77 11.66
N LEU A 139 19.82 6.40 10.74
CA LEU A 139 19.15 5.70 9.64
C LEU A 139 20.16 5.02 8.71
N ASP A 140 21.37 5.60 8.58
CA ASP A 140 22.46 5.07 7.75
C ASP A 140 23.22 3.92 8.43
N GLU A 141 23.00 3.69 9.73
CA GLU A 141 23.66 2.62 10.51
C GLU A 141 22.90 1.30 10.47
N TYR A 142 21.67 1.29 9.95
CA TYR A 142 20.79 0.11 9.95
C TYR A 142 20.45 -0.37 8.54
N ALA A 143 20.30 -1.68 8.42
CA ALA A 143 19.85 -2.35 7.21
C ALA A 143 18.83 -3.44 7.53
N VAL A 144 17.96 -3.76 6.56
CA VAL A 144 16.96 -4.82 6.68
C VAL A 144 17.43 -6.05 5.90
N PHE A 145 17.43 -7.21 6.55
CA PHE A 145 17.84 -8.48 5.93
C PHE A 145 16.65 -9.44 5.76
N LEU A 146 16.64 -10.16 4.63
CA LEU A 146 15.72 -11.27 4.44
C LEU A 146 16.34 -12.57 4.97
N VAL A 147 15.75 -13.10 6.05
CA VAL A 147 16.13 -14.40 6.62
C VAL A 147 15.25 -15.49 6.04
N THR A 148 15.87 -16.57 5.55
CA THR A 148 15.14 -17.75 5.05
C THR A 148 15.68 -19.02 5.71
N HIS A 149 14.97 -20.16 5.61
CA HIS A 149 15.41 -21.44 6.18
C HIS A 149 16.81 -21.92 5.74
N LYS A 150 17.39 -21.33 4.67
CA LYS A 150 18.76 -21.62 4.21
C LYS A 150 19.81 -20.63 4.74
N GLY A 151 19.47 -19.77 5.71
CA GLY A 151 20.30 -18.68 6.21
C GLY A 151 19.89 -17.29 5.69
N ILE A 152 20.71 -16.28 6.00
CA ILE A 152 20.56 -14.90 5.51
C ILE A 152 20.87 -14.89 4.03
N LYS A 153 19.91 -14.48 3.19
CA LYS A 153 20.06 -14.57 1.74
C LYS A 153 20.51 -13.27 1.09
N THR A 154 20.07 -12.11 1.57
CA THR A 154 20.40 -10.82 0.95
C THR A 154 20.01 -9.67 1.88
N GLU A 155 20.79 -8.58 1.84
CA GLU A 155 20.36 -7.26 2.28
C GLU A 155 19.24 -6.77 1.35
N ILE A 156 18.15 -6.24 1.91
CA ILE A 156 17.05 -5.68 1.12
C ILE A 156 17.47 -4.28 0.66
N ASN A 157 18.38 -4.23 -0.33
CA ASN A 157 18.81 -2.98 -0.97
C ASN A 157 17.83 -2.48 -2.04
N GLU A 158 16.85 -3.29 -2.44
CA GLU A 158 15.87 -2.96 -3.46
C GLU A 158 14.51 -2.58 -2.85
N LEU A 159 14.44 -1.36 -2.30
CA LEU A 159 13.29 -0.44 -2.18
C LEU A 159 11.87 -0.96 -1.84
N TRP A 160 11.60 -2.24 -1.65
CA TRP A 160 10.25 -2.76 -1.41
C TRP A 160 10.33 -4.00 -0.54
N ILE A 161 9.59 -3.97 0.58
CA ILE A 161 9.61 -5.05 1.57
C ILE A 161 8.60 -6.19 1.21
N ASN A 162 7.82 -6.03 0.13
CA ASN A 162 6.82 -7.00 -0.34
C ASN A 162 7.13 -7.60 -1.71
#